data_AF-A0A0A9EKS9-F1
#
_entry.id   AF-A0A0A9EKS9-F1
#
_cell.length_a   1.000
_cell.length_b   1.000
_cell.length_c   1.000
_cell.angle_alpha   90.00
_cell.angle_beta   90.00
_cell.angle_gamma   90.00
#
_symmetry.space_group_name_H-M   'P 1'
#
loop_
_entity.id
_entity.type
_entity.pdbx_description
1 polymer ?
#
loop_
_entity_poly.entity_id
_entity_poly.type
_entity_poly.pdbx_seq_one_letter_code
_entity_poly.pdbx_strand_id
1 'polypeptide(L)'
;MLQHPHHAKVTPKFCKQFGNVGDVINKALSEYKQEVETQSFPGPRHTPYKITPTDVDGFATALQKMGLNEAADAAAAAAENSEKDERPSENS
;
A
#
# COMPACT_ATOMS: atom_id res chain seq x y z
N MET A 1 -34.81 -11.48 56.66
CA MET A 1 -34.67 -10.41 55.64
C MET A 1 -33.62 -10.87 54.65
N LEU A 2 -34.02 -11.19 53.41
CA LEU A 2 -33.11 -11.60 52.34
C LEU A 2 -32.50 -10.33 51.74
N GLN A 3 -31.46 -9.79 52.40
CA GLN A 3 -30.61 -8.77 51.78
C GLN A 3 -29.76 -9.45 50.73
N HIS A 4 -30.28 -9.50 49.51
CA HIS A 4 -29.52 -9.89 48.34
C HIS A 4 -28.32 -8.95 48.21
N PRO A 5 -27.13 -9.49 47.87
CA PRO A 5 -25.93 -8.69 47.74
C PRO A 5 -26.20 -7.61 46.70
N HIS A 6 -26.02 -6.36 47.14
CA HIS A 6 -25.65 -5.19 46.37
C HIS A 6 -25.57 -5.50 44.87
N HIS A 7 -26.50 -4.96 44.07
CA HIS A 7 -26.40 -4.93 42.60
C HIS A 7 -25.09 -4.21 42.25
N ALA A 8 -23.95 -4.89 42.42
CA ALA A 8 -22.67 -4.51 41.92
C ALA A 8 -22.93 -4.43 40.43
N LYS A 9 -23.02 -3.18 39.98
CA LYS A 9 -23.41 -2.76 38.65
C LYS A 9 -22.63 -3.60 37.66
N VAL A 10 -23.21 -4.73 37.25
CA VAL A 10 -22.69 -5.58 36.19
C VAL A 10 -23.09 -4.88 34.90
N THR A 11 -22.49 -3.71 34.66
CA THR A 11 -22.33 -3.26 33.30
C THR A 11 -21.27 -4.20 32.74
N PRO A 12 -21.64 -5.21 31.92
CA PRO A 12 -20.62 -5.98 31.23
C PRO A 12 -19.77 -4.94 30.51
N LYS A 13 -18.47 -4.90 30.85
CA LYS A 13 -17.52 -4.08 30.13
C LYS A 13 -17.37 -4.76 28.77
N PHE A 14 -18.30 -4.49 27.86
CA PHE A 14 -18.21 -4.89 26.46
C PHE A 14 -16.76 -4.67 26.03
N CYS A 15 -16.18 -5.73 25.48
CA CYS A 15 -14.76 -6.00 25.49
C CYS A 15 -13.94 -4.79 25.04
N LYS A 16 -13.27 -4.11 25.99
CA LYS A 16 -12.33 -3.01 25.69
C LYS A 16 -11.29 -3.40 24.64
N GLN A 17 -10.97 -4.68 24.58
CA GLN A 17 -10.02 -5.28 23.62
C GLN A 17 -10.35 -4.95 22.16
N PHE A 18 -11.63 -4.76 21.82
CA PHE A 18 -12.07 -4.49 20.44
C PHE A 18 -12.70 -3.11 20.25
N GLY A 19 -12.61 -2.22 21.25
CA GLY A 19 -13.19 -0.88 21.16
C GLY A 19 -12.60 -0.03 20.05
N ASN A 20 -11.38 -0.33 19.61
CA ASN A 20 -10.66 0.36 18.53
C ASN A 20 -10.80 -0.32 17.15
N VAL A 21 -11.56 -1.42 17.02
CA VAL A 21 -11.64 -2.17 15.75
C VAL A 21 -12.16 -1.29 14.61
N GLY A 22 -13.15 -0.43 14.89
CA GLY A 22 -13.67 0.51 13.89
C GLY A 22 -12.58 1.49 13.40
N ASP A 23 -11.76 2.01 14.30
CA ASP A 23 -10.69 2.95 13.96
C ASP A 23 -9.61 2.27 13.11
N VAL A 24 -9.21 1.06 13.49
CA VAL A 24 -8.20 0.28 12.75
C VAL A 24 -8.70 -0.05 11.35
N ILE A 25 -9.96 -0.48 11.20
CA ILE A 25 -10.54 -0.78 9.88
C ILE A 25 -10.60 0.47 9.01
N ASN A 26 -11.12 1.58 9.53
CA ASN A 26 -11.23 2.82 8.77
C ASN A 26 -9.86 3.35 8.34
N LYS A 27 -8.87 3.27 9.23
CA LYS A 27 -7.49 3.65 8.92
C LYS A 27 -6.93 2.81 7.79
N ALA A 28 -6.99 1.47 7.90
CA ALA A 28 -6.46 0.57 6.89
C ALA A 28 -7.12 0.76 5.51
N LEU A 29 -8.44 0.97 5.47
CA LEU A 29 -9.15 1.23 4.23
C LEU A 29 -8.78 2.58 3.61
N SER A 30 -8.55 3.60 4.45
CA SER A 30 -8.15 4.94 3.99
C SER A 30 -6.73 4.94 3.43
N GLU A 31 -5.80 4.27 4.11
CA GLU A 31 -4.42 4.10 3.66
C GLU A 31 -4.37 3.31 2.35
N TYR A 32 -5.07 2.17 2.27
CA TYR A 32 -5.18 1.40 1.03
C TYR A 32 -5.73 2.24 -0.13
N LYS A 33 -6.82 2.98 0.10
CA LYS A 33 -7.40 3.87 -0.92
C LYS A 33 -6.35 4.86 -1.40
N GLN A 34 -5.66 5.53 -0.48
CA GLN A 34 -4.64 6.52 -0.82
C GLN A 34 -3.52 5.88 -1.65
N GLU A 35 -2.99 4.74 -1.24
CA GLU A 35 -1.90 4.07 -1.96
C GLU A 35 -2.31 3.59 -3.36
N VAL A 36 -3.56 3.18 -3.55
CA VAL A 36 -4.12 2.85 -4.87
C VAL A 36 -4.26 4.10 -5.73
N GLU A 37 -4.79 5.19 -5.18
CA GLU A 37 -4.94 6.46 -5.90
C GLU A 37 -3.58 7.06 -6.30
N THR A 38 -2.56 6.89 -5.46
CA THR A 38 -1.18 7.33 -5.75
C THR A 38 -0.34 6.29 -6.50
N GLN A 39 -0.93 5.16 -6.90
CA GLN A 39 -0.26 4.09 -7.65
C GLN A 39 0.97 3.49 -6.93
N SER A 40 1.06 3.63 -5.61
CA SER A 40 2.14 3.05 -4.80
C SER A 40 1.81 1.62 -4.33
N PHE A 41 0.54 1.20 -4.43
CA PHE A 41 0.11 -0.17 -4.22
C PHE A 41 -0.14 -0.89 -5.56
N PRO A 42 0.30 -2.16 -5.75
CA PRO A 42 1.08 -2.97 -4.81
C PRO A 42 2.52 -2.47 -4.68
N GLY A 43 3.02 -2.42 -3.46
CA GLY A 43 4.39 -1.96 -3.20
C GLY A 43 5.45 -2.87 -3.85
N PRO A 44 6.71 -2.40 -3.97
CA PRO A 44 7.78 -3.11 -4.70
C PRO A 44 8.01 -4.56 -4.25
N ARG A 45 7.79 -4.87 -2.96
CA ARG A 45 7.92 -6.24 -2.41
C ARG A 45 6.93 -7.24 -3.00
N HIS A 46 5.81 -6.77 -3.55
CA HIS A 46 4.73 -7.60 -4.07
C HIS A 46 4.61 -7.53 -5.60
N THR A 47 5.61 -6.95 -6.28
CA THR A 47 5.68 -6.85 -7.74
C THR A 47 6.92 -7.63 -8.23
N PRO A 48 6.84 -8.97 -8.34
CA PRO A 48 7.99 -9.82 -8.67
C PRO A 48 8.43 -9.73 -10.13
N TYR A 49 7.54 -9.29 -11.03
CA TYR A 49 7.83 -9.16 -12.45
C TYR A 49 8.41 -7.78 -12.73
N LYS A 50 9.69 -7.75 -13.12
CA LYS A 50 10.38 -6.54 -13.53
C LYS A 50 10.71 -6.63 -15.02
N ILE A 51 10.51 -5.53 -15.72
CA ILE A 51 11.02 -5.37 -17.07
C ILE A 51 12.55 -5.27 -16.98
N THR A 52 13.28 -6.04 -17.78
CA THR A 52 14.74 -5.96 -17.77
C THR A 52 15.20 -4.68 -18.46
N PRO A 53 16.40 -4.13 -18.17
CA PRO A 53 16.89 -2.95 -18.86
C PRO A 53 16.88 -3.10 -20.39
N THR A 54 17.26 -4.27 -20.89
CA THR A 54 17.21 -4.61 -22.33
C THR A 54 15.79 -4.53 -22.89
N ASP A 55 14.79 -4.99 -22.13
CA ASP A 55 13.39 -4.95 -22.56
C ASP A 55 12.84 -3.52 -22.50
N VAL A 56 13.29 -2.68 -21.55
CA VAL A 56 12.96 -1.23 -21.50
C VAL A 56 13.48 -0.53 -22.76
N ASP A 57 14.74 -0.77 -23.13
CA ASP A 57 15.36 -0.18 -24.32
C ASP A 57 14.64 -0.61 -25.61
N GLY A 58 14.32 -1.91 -25.70
CA GLY A 58 13.55 -2.47 -26.81
C GLY A 58 12.16 -1.85 -26.91
N PHE A 59 11.48 -1.68 -25.77
CA PHE A 59 10.17 -1.05 -25.68
C PHE A 59 10.21 0.43 -26.09
N ALA A 60 11.16 1.20 -25.57
CA ALA A 60 11.33 2.61 -25.94
C ALA A 60 11.61 2.77 -27.44
N THR A 61 12.48 1.92 -28.01
CA THR A 61 12.76 1.91 -29.45
C THR A 61 11.51 1.60 -30.28
N ALA A 62 10.67 0.67 -29.83
CA ALA A 62 9.41 0.35 -30.51
C ALA A 62 8.45 1.54 -30.50
N LEU A 63 8.32 2.24 -29.37
CA LEU A 63 7.50 3.45 -29.24
C LEU A 63 7.99 4.58 -30.17
N GLN A 64 9.31 4.81 -30.25
CA GLN A 64 9.90 5.79 -31.15
C GLN A 64 9.60 5.46 -32.63
N LYS A 65 9.71 4.19 -33.03
CA LYS A 65 9.35 3.75 -34.39
C LYS A 65 7.87 3.97 -34.74
N MET A 66 7.00 3.98 -33.73
CA MET A 66 5.57 4.29 -33.88
C MET A 66 5.28 5.80 -33.83
N GLY A 67 6.29 6.66 -33.64
CA GLY A 67 6.14 8.10 -33.50
C GLY A 67 5.69 8.56 -32.11
N LEU A 68 5.72 7.67 -31.11
CA LEU A 68 5.30 7.94 -29.72
C LEU A 68 6.50 8.33 -28.85
N ASN A 69 7.23 9.38 -29.25
CA ASN A 69 8.49 9.77 -28.59
C ASN A 69 8.29 10.15 -27.11
N GLU A 70 7.23 10.89 -26.78
CA GLU A 70 6.93 11.25 -25.38
C GLU A 70 6.68 10.01 -24.50
N ALA A 71 6.04 8.97 -25.06
CA ALA A 71 5.82 7.72 -24.34
C ALA A 71 7.13 6.94 -24.15
N ALA A 72 8.05 7.02 -25.11
CA ALA A 72 9.38 6.41 -25.00
C ALA A 72 10.20 7.08 -23.88
N ASP A 73 10.19 8.40 -23.81
CA ASP A 73 10.86 9.17 -22.74
C ASP A 73 10.23 8.87 -21.37
N ALA A 74 8.91 8.80 -21.30
CA ALA A 74 8.20 8.44 -20.07
C ALA A 74 8.53 7.01 -19.58
N ALA A 75 8.65 6.05 -20.52
CA ALA A 75 9.02 4.68 -20.19
C ALA A 75 10.45 4.58 -19.64
N ALA A 76 11.41 5.31 -20.23
CA ALA A 76 12.78 5.39 -19.75
C ALA A 76 12.85 6.01 -18.34
N ALA A 77 12.15 7.12 -18.11
CA ALA A 77 12.09 7.78 -16.81
C ALA A 77 11.44 6.90 -15.72
N ALA A 78 10.42 6.12 -16.06
CA ALA A 78 9.76 5.21 -15.12
C ALA A 78 10.68 4.05 -14.69
N ALA A 79 11.55 3.57 -15.59
CA ALA A 79 12.51 2.51 -15.27
C ALA A 79 13.53 2.97 -14.20
N GLU A 80 14.04 4.20 -14.28
CA GLU A 80 15.01 4.75 -13.32
C GLU A 80 14.44 4.92 -11.89
N ASN A 81 13.14 5.18 -11.77
CA ASN A 81 12.49 5.33 -10.46
C ASN A 81 12.29 3.98 -9.74
N SER A 82 12.17 2.88 -10.50
CA SER A 82 11.98 1.54 -9.92
C SER A 82 13.20 0.99 -9.18
N GLU A 83 14.42 1.44 -9.53
CA GLU A 83 15.67 1.02 -8.86
C GLU A 83 15.91 1.73 -7.52
N LYS A 84 15.35 2.93 -7.32
CA LYS A 84 15.57 3.73 -6.09
C LYS A 84 14.75 3.25 -4.90
N ASP A 85 13.66 2.53 -5.16
CA ASP A 85 12.71 2.05 -4.14
C ASP A 85 13.19 0.76 -3.43
N GLU A 86 14.40 0.28 -3.77
CA GLU A 86 14.98 -0.98 -3.25
C GLU A 86 15.82 -0.83 -1.98
N ARG A 87 16.13 0.40 -1.51
CA ARG A 87 16.89 0.53 -0.26
C ARG A 87 16.01 0.12 0.92
N PRO A 88 16.33 -0.96 1.65
CA PRO A 88 15.58 -1.32 2.85
C PRO A 88 15.72 -0.17 3.85
N SER A 89 14.61 0.37 4.34
CA SER A 89 14.62 1.06 5.63
C SER A 89 14.87 -0.01 6.69
N GLU A 90 16.14 -0.34 6.92
CA GLU A 90 16.54 -0.89 8.21
C GLU A 90 16.24 0.16 9.28
N ASN A 91 15.48 -0.26 10.28
CA ASN A 91 15.14 0.42 11.54
C ASN A 91 13.95 1.40 11.52
N SER A 92 12.81 0.91 12.01
CA SER A 92 12.03 1.53 13.12
C SER A 92 11.02 0.54 13.68
#